data_AF-A0A267DWY9-F1
#
_entry.id   AF-A0A267DWY9-F1
#
_cell.length_a   1.000
_cell.length_b   1.000
_cell.length_c   1.000
_cell.angle_alpha   90.00
_cell.angle_beta   90.00
_cell.angle_gamma   90.00
#
_symmetry.space_group_name_H-M   'P 1'
#
loop_
_entity.id
_entity.type
_entity.pdbx_description
1 polymer ?
#
loop_
_entity_poly.entity_id
_entity_poly.type
_entity_poly.pdbx_seq_one_letter_code
_entity_poly.pdbx_strand_id
1 'polypeptide(L)'
;MSVCAALSNLQPLVPHRRFQMAPPSQQTPQPPQQQPQAQLTVGYFFCGDSVPFRHDWPQPEISLAQFKRLLPKRGAYRYFFKKRSDEFDTGGAVFEEVTADGDLLPLWEGKVVGKVERVE
;
A
#
# COMPACT_ATOMS: atom_id res chain seq x y z
N MET A 1 47.28 51.05 -38.91
CA MET A 1 48.40 51.20 -37.96
C MET A 1 47.91 52.05 -36.80
N SER A 2 48.10 51.58 -35.58
CA SER A 2 48.16 52.32 -34.30
C SER A 2 46.89 53.07 -33.83
N VAL A 3 46.08 52.58 -32.89
CA VAL A 3 46.22 52.31 -31.42
C VAL A 3 46.35 53.53 -30.51
N CYS A 4 45.70 53.40 -29.33
CA CYS A 4 45.69 54.20 -28.08
C CYS A 4 44.43 55.10 -27.92
N ALA A 5 43.41 54.77 -27.11
CA ALA A 5 43.31 54.67 -25.62
C ALA A 5 43.71 56.00 -24.93
N ALA A 6 42.95 56.63 -24.02
CA ALA A 6 42.20 56.12 -22.87
C ALA A 6 41.14 57.15 -22.37
N LEU A 7 39.94 56.71 -21.96
CA LEU A 7 39.36 56.64 -20.58
C LEU A 7 39.00 57.95 -19.86
N SER A 8 37.70 58.11 -19.53
CA SER A 8 37.15 58.37 -18.18
C SER A 8 35.61 58.45 -18.25
N ASN A 9 34.89 57.39 -17.88
CA ASN A 9 34.31 57.14 -16.55
C ASN A 9 32.94 57.81 -16.35
N LEU A 10 31.87 57.09 -16.71
CA LEU A 10 30.49 57.40 -16.34
C LEU A 10 29.86 56.13 -15.77
N GLN A 11 29.58 56.14 -14.46
CA GLN A 11 28.78 55.12 -13.77
C GLN A 11 27.29 55.42 -14.00
N PRO A 12 26.46 54.41 -14.34
CA PRO A 12 25.04 54.47 -14.03
C PRO A 12 24.71 53.65 -12.77
N LEU A 13 23.83 54.25 -11.98
CA LEU A 13 23.33 53.82 -10.69
C LEU A 13 22.79 52.39 -10.68
N VAL A 14 23.22 51.60 -9.70
CA VAL A 14 22.67 50.28 -9.39
C VAL A 14 21.31 50.49 -8.70
N PRO A 15 20.21 49.85 -9.15
CA PRO A 15 18.99 49.82 -8.35
C PRO A 15 19.25 48.99 -7.10
N HIS A 16 19.13 49.61 -5.92
CA HIS A 16 19.21 48.91 -4.65
C HIS A 16 18.09 47.87 -4.57
N ARG A 17 18.45 46.58 -4.67
CA ARG A 17 17.58 45.49 -4.22
C ARG A 17 17.37 45.66 -2.72
N ARG A 18 16.19 46.12 -2.32
CA ARG A 18 15.71 45.97 -0.95
C ARG A 18 15.60 44.47 -0.68
N PHE A 19 16.51 43.91 0.11
CA PHE A 19 16.33 42.58 0.68
C PHE A 19 15.12 42.66 1.62
N GLN A 20 13.95 42.23 1.12
CA GLN A 20 12.78 42.04 1.94
C GLN A 20 12.96 40.69 2.65
N MET A 21 13.42 40.73 3.90
CA MET A 21 13.41 39.55 4.75
C MET A 21 11.95 39.16 4.98
N ALA A 22 11.55 37.99 4.51
CA ALA A 22 10.26 37.41 4.87
C ALA A 22 10.25 37.16 6.39
N PRO A 23 9.14 37.42 7.10
CA PRO A 23 9.05 37.06 8.51
C PRO A 23 9.23 35.54 8.68
N PRO A 24 9.83 35.07 9.79
CA PRO A 24 9.92 33.65 10.06
C PRO A 24 8.51 33.08 10.11
N SER A 25 8.22 32.15 9.20
CA SER A 25 6.97 31.41 9.18
C SER A 25 6.80 30.70 10.52
N GLN A 26 5.87 31.19 11.33
CA GLN A 26 5.41 30.44 12.50
C GLN A 26 4.81 29.14 11.98
N GLN A 27 5.52 28.03 12.17
CA GLN A 27 5.03 26.70 11.84
C GLN A 27 3.86 26.38 12.78
N THR A 28 2.64 26.61 12.32
CA THR A 28 1.44 26.02 12.93
C THR A 28 1.67 24.50 13.05
N PRO A 29 1.42 23.88 14.22
CA PRO A 29 1.45 22.43 14.34
C PRO A 29 0.46 21.86 13.32
N GLN A 30 0.98 21.18 12.30
CA GLN A 30 0.10 20.47 11.38
C GLN A 30 -0.56 19.34 12.17
N PRO A 31 -1.90 19.16 12.09
CA PRO A 31 -2.52 17.97 12.64
C PRO A 31 -1.82 16.74 12.05
N PRO A 32 -1.63 15.66 12.84
CA PRO A 32 -0.93 14.48 12.34
C PRO A 32 -1.58 14.06 11.03
N GLN A 33 -0.83 14.15 9.93
CA GLN A 33 -1.27 13.63 8.64
C GLN A 33 -1.59 12.17 8.88
N GLN A 34 -2.87 11.82 8.87
CA GLN A 34 -3.33 10.45 8.99
C GLN A 34 -2.70 9.69 7.82
N GLN A 35 -1.61 8.99 8.07
CA GLN A 35 -1.03 8.07 7.10
C GLN A 35 -2.17 7.14 6.67
N PRO A 36 -2.36 6.90 5.36
CA PRO A 36 -3.36 5.94 4.90
C PRO A 36 -3.12 4.62 5.65
N GLN A 37 -4.02 4.25 6.55
CA GLN A 37 -3.93 2.95 7.20
C GLN A 37 -4.00 1.91 6.08
N ALA A 38 -2.95 1.11 5.93
CA ALA A 38 -2.87 0.10 4.88
C ALA A 38 -4.05 -0.87 5.05
N GLN A 39 -5.03 -0.75 4.15
CA GLN A 39 -6.27 -1.52 4.19
C GLN A 39 -6.13 -2.75 3.29
N LEU A 40 -6.38 -3.94 3.84
CA LEU A 40 -6.28 -5.21 3.14
C LEU A 40 -7.61 -5.56 2.47
N THR A 41 -7.58 -5.97 1.19
CA THR A 41 -8.75 -6.60 0.55
C THR A 41 -8.71 -8.11 0.78
N VAL A 42 -9.79 -8.66 1.32
CA VAL A 42 -9.98 -10.11 1.52
C VAL A 42 -11.07 -10.60 0.58
N GLY A 43 -10.71 -11.44 -0.38
CA GLY A 43 -11.63 -12.10 -1.31
C GLY A 43 -11.65 -13.61 -1.11
N TYR A 44 -12.80 -14.27 -1.17
CA TYR A 44 -12.86 -15.73 -1.11
C TYR A 44 -14.05 -16.35 -1.84
N PHE A 45 -13.85 -17.54 -2.41
CA PHE A 45 -14.91 -18.39 -2.94
C PHE A 45 -15.40 -19.34 -1.85
N PHE A 46 -16.72 -19.49 -1.72
CA PHE A 46 -17.32 -20.27 -0.64
C PHE A 46 -18.07 -21.49 -1.20
N CYS A 47 -17.70 -22.70 -0.80
CA CYS A 47 -18.39 -23.95 -1.13
C CYS A 47 -18.70 -24.18 -2.63
N GLY A 48 -17.85 -23.67 -3.53
CA GLY A 48 -18.04 -23.81 -4.98
C GLY A 48 -18.87 -22.72 -5.64
N ASP A 49 -19.28 -21.67 -4.91
CA ASP A 49 -19.93 -20.49 -5.50
C ASP A 49 -19.03 -19.86 -6.58
N SER A 50 -19.63 -19.42 -7.68
CA SER A 50 -18.90 -18.80 -8.81
C SER A 50 -18.52 -17.35 -8.56
N VAL A 51 -19.17 -16.69 -7.61
CA VAL A 51 -18.95 -15.28 -7.25
C VAL A 51 -18.19 -15.21 -5.92
N PRO A 52 -17.05 -14.51 -5.84
CA PRO A 52 -16.31 -14.38 -4.60
C PRO A 52 -16.98 -13.36 -3.66
N PHE A 53 -16.94 -13.66 -2.36
CA PHE A 53 -17.19 -12.68 -1.31
C PHE A 53 -15.99 -11.74 -1.18
N ARG A 54 -16.23 -10.45 -0.89
CA ARG A 54 -15.19 -9.43 -0.72
C ARG A 54 -15.44 -8.65 0.57
N HIS A 55 -14.37 -8.47 1.35
CA HIS A 55 -14.35 -7.61 2.53
C HIS A 55 -13.14 -6.66 2.49
N ASP A 56 -13.35 -5.45 3.02
CA ASP A 56 -12.27 -4.53 3.35
C ASP A 56 -11.87 -4.76 4.81
N TRP A 57 -10.59 -5.06 5.04
CA TRP A 57 -10.04 -5.40 6.35
C TRP A 57 -9.13 -4.28 6.84
N PRO A 58 -9.33 -3.76 8.07
CA PRO A 58 -8.68 -2.53 8.54
C PRO A 58 -7.18 -2.67 8.83
N GLN A 59 -6.64 -3.89 8.87
CA GLN A 59 -5.24 -4.16 9.14
C GLN A 59 -4.56 -4.70 7.87
N PRO A 60 -3.22 -4.61 7.73
CA PRO A 60 -2.50 -5.10 6.56
C PRO A 60 -2.46 -6.63 6.45
N GLU A 61 -2.77 -7.32 7.54
CA GLU A 61 -2.74 -8.78 7.69
C GLU A 61 -3.96 -9.26 8.46
N ILE A 62 -4.29 -10.54 8.28
CA ILE A 62 -5.43 -11.19 8.91
C ILE A 62 -5.06 -12.62 9.26
N SER A 63 -5.47 -13.11 10.43
CA SER A 63 -5.28 -14.52 10.80
C SER A 63 -6.43 -15.40 10.34
N LEU A 64 -6.21 -16.72 10.30
CA LEU A 64 -7.27 -17.67 9.97
C LEU A 64 -8.48 -17.55 10.91
N ALA A 65 -8.26 -17.40 12.22
CA ALA A 65 -9.34 -17.18 13.18
C ALA A 65 -10.19 -15.96 12.84
N GLN A 66 -9.54 -14.87 12.41
CA GLN A 66 -10.21 -13.63 12.06
C GLN A 66 -11.00 -13.79 10.77
N PHE A 67 -10.42 -14.43 9.76
CA PHE A 67 -11.06 -14.76 8.49
C PHE A 67 -12.30 -15.64 8.66
N LYS A 68 -12.24 -16.66 9.54
CA LYS A 68 -13.38 -17.54 9.84
C LYS A 68 -14.62 -16.78 10.30
N ARG A 69 -14.47 -15.60 10.91
CA ARG A 69 -15.59 -14.74 11.33
C ARG A 69 -16.26 -14.01 10.18
N LEU A 70 -15.60 -13.90 9.03
CA LEU A 70 -16.15 -13.29 7.81
C LEU A 70 -17.06 -14.24 7.03
N LEU A 71 -17.02 -15.54 7.33
CA LEU A 71 -17.79 -16.55 6.61
C LEU A 71 -19.29 -16.37 6.85
N PRO A 72 -20.12 -16.52 5.81
CA PRO A 72 -21.57 -16.34 5.93
C PRO A 72 -22.25 -17.44 6.75
N LYS A 73 -21.60 -18.60 6.92
CA LYS A 73 -22.14 -19.78 7.61
C LYS A 73 -21.05 -20.47 8.42
N ARG A 74 -21.41 -20.99 9.61
CA ARG A 74 -20.53 -21.86 10.42
C ARG A 74 -20.56 -23.29 9.89
N GLY A 75 -19.46 -24.02 10.09
CA GLY A 75 -19.31 -25.40 9.67
C GLY A 75 -17.86 -25.88 9.74
N ALA A 76 -17.65 -27.15 9.43
CA ALA A 76 -16.32 -27.72 9.22
C ALA A 76 -15.88 -27.46 7.77
N TYR A 77 -14.77 -26.75 7.60
CA TYR A 77 -14.26 -26.36 6.30
C TYR A 77 -12.74 -26.55 6.22
N ARG A 78 -12.24 -26.70 5.00
CA ARG A 78 -10.82 -26.54 4.66
C ARG A 78 -10.60 -25.19 4.01
N TYR A 79 -9.45 -24.59 4.29
CA TYR A 79 -9.15 -23.21 3.91
C TYR A 79 -7.88 -23.17 3.09
N PHE A 80 -8.01 -22.75 1.84
CA PHE A 80 -6.89 -22.66 0.91
C PHE A 80 -6.71 -21.21 0.48
N PHE A 81 -5.49 -20.73 0.45
CA PHE A 81 -5.19 -19.33 0.12
C PHE A 81 -4.17 -19.25 -0.99
N LYS A 82 -4.43 -18.40 -1.98
CA LYS A 82 -3.55 -18.18 -3.10
C LYS A 82 -2.25 -17.53 -2.60
N LYS A 83 -1.12 -18.10 -2.99
CA LYS A 83 0.23 -17.66 -2.63
C LYS A 83 1.11 -17.63 -3.87
N ARG A 84 2.03 -16.66 -3.91
CA ARG A 84 3.06 -16.61 -4.96
C ARG A 84 4.02 -17.78 -4.80
N SER A 85 4.26 -18.49 -5.90
CA SER A 85 5.18 -19.61 -5.94
C SER A 85 6.12 -19.43 -7.11
N ASP A 86 7.42 -19.55 -6.88
CA ASP A 86 8.46 -19.56 -7.91
C ASP A 86 8.84 -20.99 -8.34
N GLU A 87 8.53 -22.00 -7.53
CA GLU A 87 8.84 -23.42 -7.81
C GLU A 87 8.00 -24.08 -8.92
N PHE A 88 6.82 -23.56 -9.27
CA PHE A 88 5.94 -24.21 -10.27
C PHE A 88 5.92 -23.42 -11.58
N ASP A 89 6.38 -24.05 -12.66
CA ASP A 89 6.45 -23.48 -14.02
C ASP A 89 5.07 -23.08 -14.62
N THR A 90 3.94 -23.51 -14.01
CA THR A 90 2.59 -23.41 -14.60
C THR A 90 1.81 -22.13 -14.27
N GLY A 91 2.41 -21.11 -13.64
CA GLY A 91 1.70 -19.82 -13.46
C GLY A 91 2.01 -19.05 -12.19
N GLY A 92 3.10 -19.36 -11.50
CA GLY A 92 3.61 -18.52 -10.43
C GLY A 92 2.76 -18.49 -9.16
N ALA A 93 1.80 -19.41 -9.02
CA ALA A 93 0.79 -19.41 -7.96
C ALA A 93 0.43 -20.81 -7.49
N VAL A 94 0.26 -20.96 -6.19
CA VAL A 94 -0.32 -22.16 -5.56
C VAL A 94 -1.44 -21.76 -4.60
N PHE A 95 -2.25 -22.75 -4.22
CA PHE A 95 -3.18 -22.63 -3.10
C PHE A 95 -2.59 -23.39 -1.91
N GLU A 96 -2.23 -22.66 -0.87
CA GLU A 96 -1.71 -23.21 0.38
C GLU A 96 -2.85 -23.47 1.36
N GLU A 97 -2.90 -24.68 1.94
CA GLU A 97 -3.84 -24.99 3.01
C GLU A 97 -3.36 -24.39 4.34
N VAL A 98 -4.23 -23.62 5.00
CA VAL A 98 -3.95 -23.06 6.33
C VAL A 98 -4.93 -23.66 7.34
N THR A 99 -4.39 -24.27 8.40
CA THR A 99 -5.19 -25.04 9.36
C THR A 99 -5.21 -24.44 10.76
N ALA A 100 -4.14 -23.76 11.19
CA ALA A 100 -4.06 -23.19 12.52
C ALA A 100 -4.67 -21.78 12.60
N ASP A 101 -5.47 -21.55 13.64
CA ASP A 101 -6.22 -20.31 13.85
C ASP A 101 -5.33 -19.06 14.07
N GLY A 102 -4.12 -19.29 14.58
CA GLY A 102 -3.11 -18.25 14.82
C GLY A 102 -2.33 -17.83 13.57
N ASP A 103 -2.40 -18.62 12.49
CA ASP A 103 -1.59 -18.37 11.30
C ASP A 103 -2.15 -17.18 10.51
N LEU A 104 -1.23 -16.35 10.01
CA LEU A 104 -1.53 -15.25 9.11
C LEU A 104 -1.78 -15.77 7.70
N LEU A 105 -2.76 -15.19 7.02
CA LEU A 105 -3.15 -15.65 5.70
C LEU A 105 -2.15 -15.23 4.61
N PRO A 106 -1.80 -16.13 3.66
CA PRO A 106 -0.97 -15.79 2.51
C PRO A 106 -1.53 -14.62 1.69
N LEU A 107 -0.64 -13.73 1.27
CA LEU A 107 -0.98 -12.60 0.40
C LEU A 107 -0.62 -12.90 -1.06
N TRP A 108 -1.56 -12.63 -1.96
CA TRP A 108 -1.39 -12.56 -3.39
C TRP A 108 -1.51 -11.10 -3.83
N GLU A 109 -0.41 -10.48 -4.27
CA GLU A 109 -0.39 -9.07 -4.72
C GLU A 109 -0.98 -8.09 -3.68
N GLY A 110 -0.67 -8.32 -2.40
CA GLY A 110 -1.17 -7.50 -1.29
C GLY A 110 -2.65 -7.72 -0.93
N LYS A 111 -3.26 -8.81 -1.40
CA LYS A 111 -4.64 -9.21 -1.10
C LYS A 111 -4.68 -10.63 -0.57
N VAL A 112 -5.72 -10.97 0.18
CA VAL A 112 -6.03 -12.37 0.47
C VAL A 112 -6.99 -12.88 -0.60
N VAL A 113 -6.67 -14.00 -1.22
CA VAL A 113 -7.56 -14.71 -2.15
C VAL A 113 -7.74 -16.14 -1.66
N GLY A 114 -8.90 -16.43 -1.08
CA GLY A 114 -9.21 -17.72 -0.45
C GLY A 114 -10.17 -18.59 -1.25
N LYS A 115 -10.12 -19.89 -0.99
CA LYS A 115 -11.11 -20.89 -1.37
C LYS A 115 -11.49 -21.67 -0.10
N VAL A 116 -12.78 -21.72 0.19
CA VAL A 116 -13.33 -22.40 1.36
C VAL A 116 -14.14 -23.61 0.88
N GLU A 117 -13.72 -24.80 1.29
CA GLU A 117 -14.34 -26.06 0.90
C GLU A 117 -14.96 -26.75 2.10
N ARG A 118 -16.12 -27.40 1.93
CA ARG A 118 -16.72 -28.22 2.98
C ARG A 118 -15.89 -29.47 3.19
N VAL A 119 -15.72 -29.84 4.46
CA VAL A 119 -15.29 -31.19 4.81
C VAL A 119 -16.51 -32.10 4.63
N GLU A 120 -16.42 -33.10 3.75
CA GLU A 120 -17.41 -34.20 3.67
C GLU A 120 -17.30 -35.13 4.88
#